data_AF-A0A0B6Y391-F1
#
_entry.id   AF-A0A0B6Y391-F1
#
_cell.length_a   1.000
_cell.length_b   1.000
_cell.length_c   1.000
_cell.angle_alpha   90.00
_cell.angle_beta   90.00
_cell.angle_gamma   90.00
#
_symmetry.space_group_name_H-M   'P 1'
#
loop_
_entity.id
_entity.type
_entity.pdbx_description
1 polymer ?
#
loop_
_entity_poly.entity_id
_entity_poly.type
_entity_poly.pdbx_seq_one_letter_code
_entity_poly.pdbx_strand_id
1 'polypeptide(L)'
;MGNNGSMSSTKGVSGDLSSLRPDPALQFHETHGDNIELQNNKTRARRYESFCKGICFSNRPIAVNERVYVKFVETNTSWSGVLRFGFTSINPSTLRGCDLPRYACPDLTNKPGNWAKALGERYTTSNILLHFSVNRAGDV
;
A
#
# COMPACT_ATOMS: atom_id res chain seq x y z
N MET A 1 43.76 -54.83 -0.72
CA MET A 1 43.26 -53.81 0.22
C MET A 1 42.80 -52.64 -0.62
N GLY A 2 41.49 -52.44 -0.72
CA GLY A 2 40.88 -51.46 -1.62
C GLY A 2 40.99 -50.04 -1.10
N ASN A 3 40.92 -49.08 -2.00
CA ASN A 3 40.63 -47.69 -1.66
C ASN A 3 39.50 -47.19 -2.57
N ASN A 4 38.29 -47.14 -2.00
CA ASN A 4 37.10 -46.57 -2.61
C ASN A 4 37.19 -45.04 -2.52
N GLY A 5 37.44 -44.37 -3.66
CA GLY A 5 37.30 -42.93 -3.80
C GLY A 5 35.82 -42.53 -3.83
N SER A 6 35.37 -41.87 -2.77
CA SER A 6 34.03 -41.35 -2.57
C SER A 6 33.61 -40.34 -3.65
N MET A 7 32.46 -40.58 -4.27
CA MET A 7 31.73 -39.62 -5.11
C MET A 7 31.27 -38.43 -4.25
N SER A 8 31.73 -37.23 -4.61
CA SER A 8 31.24 -35.96 -4.07
C SER A 8 29.86 -35.65 -4.67
N SER A 9 28.81 -35.84 -3.88
CA SER A 9 27.45 -35.43 -4.21
C SER A 9 27.34 -33.90 -4.18
N THR A 10 27.06 -33.31 -5.35
CA THR A 10 26.62 -31.92 -5.51
C THR A 10 25.37 -31.67 -4.67
N LYS A 11 25.47 -30.82 -3.64
CA LYS A 11 24.33 -30.29 -2.90
C LYS A 11 23.50 -29.42 -3.84
N GLY A 12 22.30 -29.90 -4.18
CA GLY A 12 21.30 -29.09 -4.89
C GLY A 12 20.92 -27.87 -4.05
N VAL A 13 21.05 -26.69 -4.64
CA VAL A 13 20.42 -25.47 -4.14
C VAL A 13 18.92 -25.63 -4.38
N SER A 14 18.21 -26.10 -3.35
CA SER A 14 16.75 -25.99 -3.27
C SER A 14 16.40 -24.51 -3.05
N GLY A 15 16.47 -23.72 -4.12
CA GLY A 15 15.93 -22.37 -4.13
C GLY A 15 14.42 -22.45 -4.04
N ASP A 16 13.85 -21.74 -3.07
CA ASP A 16 12.41 -21.70 -2.86
C ASP A 16 11.72 -21.04 -4.08
N LEU A 17 11.10 -21.88 -4.92
CA LEU A 17 10.35 -21.46 -6.10
C LEU A 17 9.12 -20.62 -5.75
N SER A 18 8.75 -20.49 -4.47
CA SER A 18 7.69 -19.57 -4.01
C SER A 18 8.02 -18.11 -4.33
N SER A 19 9.32 -17.76 -4.34
CA SER A 19 9.82 -16.41 -4.62
C SER A 19 9.76 -16.00 -6.11
N LEU A 20 9.45 -16.94 -7.00
CA LEU A 20 9.31 -16.69 -8.45
C LEU A 20 7.88 -16.34 -8.87
N ARG A 21 6.92 -16.41 -7.94
CA ARG A 21 5.54 -16.00 -8.23
C ARG A 21 5.47 -14.47 -8.10
N PRO A 22 4.94 -13.76 -9.11
CA PRO A 22 4.65 -12.35 -8.93
C PRO A 22 3.74 -12.19 -7.71
N ASP A 23 4.08 -11.24 -6.84
CA ASP A 23 3.21 -10.92 -5.72
C ASP A 23 1.79 -10.62 -6.24
N PRO A 24 0.74 -10.99 -5.49
CA PRO A 24 -0.62 -10.67 -5.86
C PRO A 24 -0.77 -9.17 -6.20
N ALA A 25 -1.62 -8.87 -7.18
CA ALA A 25 -1.93 -7.50 -7.55
C ALA A 25 -2.37 -6.69 -6.31
N LEU A 26 -1.90 -5.46 -6.20
CA LEU A 26 -2.22 -4.60 -5.08
C LEU A 26 -3.71 -4.23 -5.12
N GLN A 27 -4.37 -4.40 -3.98
CA GLN A 27 -5.76 -4.02 -3.73
C GLN A 27 -5.83 -3.14 -2.48
N PHE A 28 -6.98 -2.56 -2.22
CA PHE A 28 -7.28 -1.91 -0.94
C PHE A 28 -7.56 -2.97 0.13
N HIS A 29 -7.05 -2.74 1.34
CA HIS A 29 -7.35 -3.55 2.52
C HIS A 29 -8.80 -3.37 2.96
N GLU A 30 -9.40 -4.40 3.56
CA GLU A 30 -10.76 -4.33 4.17
C GLU A 30 -10.84 -3.34 5.34
N THR A 31 -9.69 -3.00 5.92
CA THR A 31 -9.62 -1.98 6.96
C THR A 31 -9.53 -0.63 6.26
N HIS A 32 -10.57 0.17 6.35
CA HIS A 32 -10.64 1.51 5.79
C HIS A 32 -11.53 2.40 6.66
N GLY A 33 -11.50 3.71 6.41
CA GLY A 33 -12.33 4.66 7.13
C GLY A 33 -13.83 4.50 6.80
N ASP A 34 -14.67 4.96 7.73
CA ASP A 34 -16.13 4.77 7.69
C ASP A 34 -16.79 5.27 6.39
N ASN A 35 -16.24 6.31 5.77
CA ASN A 35 -16.83 6.93 4.58
C ASN A 35 -16.30 6.34 3.26
N ILE A 36 -15.55 5.25 3.32
CA ILE A 36 -15.00 4.54 2.16
C ILE A 36 -15.87 3.35 1.79
N GLU A 37 -16.20 3.25 0.52
CA GLU A 37 -16.76 2.07 -0.11
C GLU A 37 -15.71 1.44 -1.02
N LEU A 38 -15.44 0.14 -0.83
CA LEU A 38 -14.59 -0.64 -1.72
C LEU A 38 -15.41 -1.24 -2.86
N GLN A 39 -14.97 -1.02 -4.09
CA GLN A 39 -15.61 -1.44 -5.32
C GLN A 39 -14.65 -2.27 -6.17
N ASN A 40 -15.18 -2.94 -7.20
CA ASN A 40 -14.42 -3.68 -8.21
C ASN A 40 -13.41 -4.67 -7.62
N ASN A 41 -13.87 -5.58 -6.74
CA ASN A 41 -12.99 -6.51 -6.03
C ASN A 41 -11.84 -5.81 -5.29
N LYS A 42 -12.15 -4.70 -4.63
CA LYS A 42 -11.23 -3.88 -3.82
C LYS A 42 -10.09 -3.23 -4.62
N THR A 43 -10.22 -3.10 -5.94
CA THR A 43 -9.26 -2.32 -6.73
C THR A 43 -9.66 -0.84 -6.85
N ARG A 44 -10.85 -0.46 -6.36
CA ARG A 44 -11.32 0.92 -6.33
C ARG A 44 -11.84 1.26 -4.93
N ALA A 45 -11.32 2.33 -4.33
CA ALA A 45 -11.85 2.91 -3.11
C ALA A 45 -12.56 4.23 -3.45
N ARG A 46 -13.81 4.38 -3.01
CA ARG A 46 -14.63 5.58 -3.23
C ARG A 46 -15.04 6.18 -1.89
N ARG A 47 -14.76 7.47 -1.68
CA ARG A 47 -15.39 8.19 -0.57
C ARG A 47 -16.80 8.60 -0.97
N TYR A 48 -17.82 7.97 -0.38
CA TYR A 48 -19.21 8.18 -0.80
C TYR A 48 -19.89 9.36 -0.09
N GLU A 49 -19.41 9.73 1.10
CA GLU A 49 -19.97 10.83 1.88
C GLU A 49 -18.88 11.60 2.66
N SER A 50 -19.21 12.83 3.08
CA SER A 50 -18.36 13.70 3.89
C SER A 50 -17.01 14.06 3.22
N PHE A 51 -16.17 14.77 3.98
CA PHE A 51 -14.84 15.21 3.57
C PHE A 51 -13.71 14.48 4.32
N CYS A 52 -14.05 13.61 5.27
CA CYS A 52 -13.11 13.00 6.20
C CYS A 52 -13.38 11.50 6.41
N LYS A 53 -12.63 10.84 7.30
CA LYS A 53 -12.70 9.38 7.53
C LYS A 53 -12.54 8.57 6.24
N GLY A 54 -11.59 9.01 5.42
CA GLY A 54 -11.34 8.47 4.07
C GLY A 54 -10.05 7.65 3.95
N ILE A 55 -9.50 7.15 5.06
CA ILE A 55 -8.20 6.47 5.08
C ILE A 55 -8.35 5.07 4.48
N CYS A 56 -7.41 4.68 3.61
CA CYS A 56 -7.32 3.34 3.02
C CYS A 56 -5.89 2.82 3.14
N PHE A 57 -5.72 1.49 3.15
CA PHE A 57 -4.42 0.83 3.17
C PHE A 57 -4.29 -0.17 2.02
N SER A 58 -3.07 -0.62 1.73
CA SER A 58 -2.85 -1.74 0.82
C SER A 58 -3.22 -3.08 1.47
N ASN A 59 -3.73 -4.02 0.68
CA ASN A 59 -4.11 -5.37 1.13
C ASN A 59 -2.92 -6.25 1.56
N ARG A 60 -1.71 -5.87 1.15
CA ARG A 60 -0.45 -6.52 1.52
C ARG A 60 0.66 -5.49 1.74
N PRO A 61 1.76 -5.89 2.42
CA PRO A 61 2.98 -5.08 2.46
C PRO A 61 3.50 -4.78 1.05
N ILE A 62 4.05 -3.58 0.89
CA ILE A 62 4.69 -3.11 -0.34
C ILE A 62 6.19 -3.25 -0.16
N ALA A 63 6.87 -3.92 -1.10
CA ALA A 63 8.31 -4.11 -1.01
C ALA A 63 9.08 -2.80 -1.27
N VAL A 64 10.29 -2.69 -0.74
CA VAL A 64 11.17 -1.56 -1.04
C VAL A 64 11.49 -1.55 -2.54
N ASN A 65 11.39 -0.38 -3.16
CA ASN A 65 11.44 -0.12 -4.61
C ASN A 65 10.27 -0.68 -5.43
N GLU A 66 9.24 -1.27 -4.80
CA GLU A 66 8.01 -1.61 -5.49
C GLU A 66 7.24 -0.32 -5.83
N ARG A 67 6.87 -0.15 -7.10
CA ARG A 67 6.09 1.00 -7.56
C ARG A 67 4.61 0.77 -7.32
N VAL A 68 4.03 1.62 -6.49
CA VAL A 68 2.58 1.68 -6.27
C VAL A 68 1.99 2.61 -7.32
N TYR A 69 0.90 2.18 -7.95
CA TYR A 69 0.17 2.98 -8.92
C TYR A 69 -1.27 3.22 -8.43
N VAL A 70 -1.70 4.49 -8.44
CA VAL A 70 -3.05 4.89 -8.06
C VAL A 70 -3.63 5.78 -9.14
N LYS A 71 -4.71 5.34 -9.78
CA LYS A 71 -5.43 6.12 -10.78
C LYS A 71 -6.58 6.88 -10.14
N PHE A 72 -6.67 8.19 -10.37
CA PHE A 72 -7.84 8.97 -9.98
C PHE A 72 -8.93 8.78 -11.02
N VAL A 73 -9.90 7.93 -10.70
CA VAL A 73 -11.00 7.57 -11.62
C VAL A 73 -12.19 8.52 -11.54
N GLU A 74 -12.36 9.19 -10.40
CA GLU A 74 -13.45 10.12 -10.13
C GLU A 74 -12.97 11.21 -9.17
N THR A 75 -13.45 12.43 -9.38
CA THR A 75 -13.17 13.59 -8.52
C THR A 75 -14.45 14.35 -8.28
N ASN A 76 -14.69 14.83 -7.06
CA ASN A 76 -15.85 15.62 -6.71
C ASN A 76 -15.44 17.09 -6.50
N THR A 77 -15.87 17.96 -7.41
CA THR A 77 -15.52 19.39 -7.44
C THR A 77 -16.24 20.22 -6.38
N SER A 78 -17.24 19.65 -5.68
CA SER A 78 -17.91 20.32 -4.57
C SER A 78 -17.09 20.33 -3.28
N TRP A 79 -15.96 19.62 -3.26
CA TRP A 79 -15.03 19.61 -2.13
C TRP A 79 -13.71 20.26 -2.54
N SER A 80 -13.20 21.12 -1.66
CA SER A 80 -11.81 21.60 -1.72
C SER A 80 -10.90 20.73 -0.87
N GLY A 81 -9.61 20.71 -1.20
CA GLY A 81 -8.59 19.98 -0.46
C GLY A 81 -7.81 18.97 -1.29
N VAL A 82 -6.84 18.37 -0.62
CA VAL A 82 -5.78 17.55 -1.23
C VAL A 82 -5.85 16.10 -0.79
N LEU A 83 -5.55 15.19 -1.72
CA LEU A 83 -5.27 13.80 -1.39
C LEU A 83 -3.97 13.72 -0.59
N ARG A 84 -3.89 12.75 0.33
CA ARG A 84 -2.65 12.41 1.04
C ARG A 84 -2.28 10.97 0.74
N PHE A 85 -0.99 10.71 0.56
CA PHE A 85 -0.45 9.39 0.28
C PHE A 85 0.86 9.19 1.05
N GLY A 86 1.25 7.93 1.24
CA GLY A 86 2.51 7.58 1.89
C GLY A 86 2.54 6.13 2.34
N PHE A 87 3.28 5.84 3.40
CA PHE A 87 3.55 4.50 3.88
C PHE A 87 3.26 4.37 5.38
N THR A 88 2.95 3.15 5.81
CA THR A 88 2.85 2.79 7.22
C THR A 88 3.58 1.48 7.47
N SER A 89 4.24 1.36 8.62
CA SER A 89 4.78 0.11 9.13
C SER A 89 3.79 -0.64 10.02
N ILE A 90 2.57 -0.12 10.18
CA ILE A 90 1.51 -0.71 10.98
C ILE A 90 0.69 -1.65 10.10
N ASN A 91 0.49 -2.89 10.58
CA ASN A 91 -0.36 -3.86 9.89
C ASN A 91 -1.83 -3.42 9.96
N PRO A 92 -2.52 -3.16 8.82
CA PRO A 92 -3.92 -2.72 8.84
C PRO A 92 -4.89 -3.71 9.51
N SER A 93 -4.57 -5.00 9.56
CA SER A 93 -5.37 -6.02 10.24
C SER A 93 -5.37 -5.89 11.76
N THR A 94 -4.40 -5.18 12.34
CA THR A 94 -4.38 -4.92 13.80
C THR A 94 -5.21 -3.69 14.17
N LEU A 95 -5.67 -2.93 13.17
CA LEU A 95 -6.51 -1.75 13.37
C LEU A 95 -7.97 -2.17 13.22
N ARG A 96 -8.84 -1.70 14.12
CA ARG A 96 -10.29 -1.79 13.91
C ARG A 96 -10.70 -0.58 13.08
N GLY A 97 -11.52 -0.77 12.05
CA GLY A 97 -11.96 0.32 11.17
C GLY A 97 -12.57 1.51 11.92
N CYS A 98 -13.36 1.24 12.97
CA CYS A 98 -13.95 2.24 13.85
C CYS A 98 -12.93 3.08 14.65
N ASP A 99 -11.69 2.59 14.81
CA ASP A 99 -10.63 3.25 15.57
C ASP A 99 -9.72 4.10 14.66
N LEU A 100 -9.98 4.13 13.35
CA LEU A 100 -9.21 4.96 12.43
C LEU A 100 -9.51 6.44 12.67
N PRO A 101 -8.47 7.29 12.68
CA PRO A 101 -8.67 8.70 12.88
C PRO A 101 -9.39 9.37 11.70
N ARG A 102 -9.85 10.59 11.94
CA ARG A 102 -10.56 11.37 10.94
C ARG A 102 -9.67 11.73 9.74
N TYR A 103 -8.40 12.03 9.97
CA TYR A 103 -7.45 12.46 8.95
C TYR A 103 -6.14 11.66 8.98
N ALA A 104 -5.49 11.51 7.83
CA ALA A 104 -4.13 10.96 7.78
C ALA A 104 -3.11 11.94 8.39
N CYS A 105 -3.29 13.25 8.15
CA CYS A 105 -2.48 14.29 8.78
C CYS A 105 -3.38 15.27 9.54
N PRO A 106 -3.04 15.65 10.79
CA PRO A 106 -1.88 15.17 11.54
C PRO A 106 -2.14 13.83 12.26
N ASP A 107 -3.39 13.39 12.40
CA ASP A 107 -3.79 12.36 13.37
C ASP A 107 -3.04 11.02 13.22
N LEU A 108 -2.92 10.50 11.98
CA LEU A 108 -2.20 9.25 11.74
C LEU A 108 -0.69 9.47 11.72
N THR A 109 -0.21 10.54 11.08
CA THR A 109 1.23 10.87 11.00
C THR A 109 1.88 11.25 12.33
N ASN A 110 1.09 11.66 13.33
CA ASN A 110 1.59 11.90 14.69
C ASN A 110 1.84 10.59 15.46
N LYS A 111 1.37 9.45 14.94
CA LYS A 111 1.61 8.13 15.53
C LYS A 111 2.87 7.51 14.88
N PRO A 112 3.79 6.93 15.67
CA PRO A 112 4.97 6.26 15.13
C PRO A 112 4.63 5.23 14.05
N GLY A 113 5.50 5.13 13.04
CA GLY A 113 5.32 4.16 11.96
C GLY A 113 4.37 4.62 10.85
N ASN A 114 4.01 5.91 10.76
CA ASN A 114 3.13 6.43 9.71
C ASN A 114 3.74 7.68 9.07
N TRP A 115 3.82 7.69 7.74
CA TRP A 115 4.36 8.80 6.97
C TRP A 115 3.42 9.11 5.81
N ALA A 116 2.97 10.35 5.69
CA ALA A 116 2.14 10.77 4.57
C ALA A 116 2.45 12.21 4.15
N LYS A 117 2.25 12.50 2.87
CA LYS A 117 2.39 13.84 2.29
C LYS A 117 1.14 14.21 1.51
N ALA A 118 0.85 15.51 1.48
CA ALA A 118 -0.21 16.05 0.63
C ALA A 118 0.25 16.11 -0.83
N LEU A 119 -0.61 15.64 -1.73
CA LEU A 119 -0.48 15.84 -3.17
C LEU A 119 -1.20 17.13 -3.55
N GLY A 120 -0.50 18.10 -4.13
CA GLY A 120 -1.10 19.38 -4.51
C GLY A 120 -2.30 19.20 -5.46
N GLU A 121 -3.33 20.02 -5.29
CA GLU A 121 -4.64 19.86 -5.96
C GLU A 121 -4.54 19.80 -7.49
N ARG A 122 -3.58 20.51 -8.08
CA ARG A 122 -3.30 20.49 -9.53
C ARG A 122 -2.94 19.11 -10.08
N TYR A 123 -2.55 18.17 -9.23
CA TYR A 123 -2.21 16.79 -9.61
C TYR A 123 -3.33 15.79 -9.26
N THR A 124 -4.42 16.23 -8.64
CA THR A 124 -5.54 15.36 -8.21
C THR A 124 -6.76 15.52 -9.11
N THR A 125 -6.54 15.65 -10.42
CA THR A 125 -7.62 15.66 -11.42
C THR A 125 -7.94 14.23 -11.87
N SER A 126 -9.18 14.02 -12.35
CA SER A 126 -9.56 12.73 -12.93
C SER A 126 -8.63 12.33 -14.08
N ASN A 127 -8.44 11.01 -14.25
CA ASN A 127 -7.56 10.35 -15.20
C ASN A 127 -6.04 10.53 -15.01
N ILE A 128 -5.59 11.14 -13.92
CA ILE A 128 -4.17 11.13 -13.55
C ILE A 128 -3.79 9.79 -12.91
N LEU A 129 -2.60 9.30 -13.27
CA LEU A 129 -1.95 8.15 -12.65
C LEU A 129 -0.81 8.63 -11.74
N LEU A 130 -1.04 8.58 -10.44
CA LEU A 130 0.01 8.76 -9.44
C LEU A 130 0.82 7.47 -9.34
N HIS A 131 2.14 7.59 -9.26
CA HIS A 131 2.99 6.50 -8.78
C HIS A 131 3.97 6.99 -7.73
N PHE A 132 4.32 6.12 -6.79
CA PHE A 132 5.30 6.38 -5.74
C PHE A 132 5.90 5.07 -5.24
N SER A 133 7.09 5.14 -4.66
CA SER A 133 7.83 4.00 -4.11
C SER A 133 8.79 4.49 -3.05
N VAL A 134 9.10 3.67 -2.05
CA VAL A 134 10.17 3.96 -1.09
C VAL A 134 11.46 3.25 -1.50
N ASN A 135 12.59 3.96 -1.48
CA ASN A 135 13.90 3.38 -1.78
C ASN A 135 14.55 2.76 -0.51
N ARG A 136 15.73 2.14 -0.65
CA ARG A 136 16.45 1.52 0.48
C ARG A 136 16.95 2.52 1.53
N ALA A 137 17.12 3.79 1.17
CA ALA A 137 17.49 4.85 2.10
C ALA A 137 16.26 5.41 2.87
N GLY A 138 15.05 5.03 2.47
CA GLY A 138 13.81 5.53 3.06
C GLY A 138 13.22 6.76 2.35
N ASP A 139 13.79 7.17 1.21
CA ASP A 139 13.24 8.28 0.41
C ASP A 139 12.04 7.82 -0.41
N VAL A 140 11.06 8.72 -0.55
CA VAL A 140 9.80 8.52 -1.29
C VAL A 140 9.64 9.55 -2.38
#